data_AF-L2GPC0-F1
#
_entry.id   AF-L2GPC0-F1
#
_cell.length_a   1.000
_cell.length_b   1.000
_cell.length_c   1.000
_cell.angle_alpha   90.00
_cell.angle_beta   90.00
_cell.angle_gamma   90.00
#
_symmetry.space_group_name_H-M   'P 1'
#
loop_
_entity.id
_entity.type
_entity.pdbx_description
1 polymer ?
#
loop_
_entity_poly.entity_id
_entity_poly.type
_entity_poly.pdbx_seq_one_letter_code
_entity_poly.pdbx_strand_id
1 'polypeptide(L)'
;MNKKSLRDIWFYSNVCFFINYSLAILRVFVAFPLPRLPSFFNCIFLLLAYTLTFQSIIANFKAYDTLMFIKKIFSHPNTFCIVFFLCFVPNILLSPFYLLTIYHIVSSIVAKKDTFHSYFFYDFVVFLNTNIATIGRSALFLEILLIPIAVSMVVLRRISTVTLLIYLLMIRQQYISNNNMKAIVSECIQRMHNLAMNMPDSIKMRYLELMNYVRSLSKSEKNQKQKQ
;
A
#
# COMPACT_ATOMS: atom_id res chain seq x y z
N MET A 1 0.36 16.88 23.53
CA MET A 1 1.03 17.19 22.25
C MET A 1 0.05 17.94 21.35
N ASN A 2 0.44 19.08 20.77
CA ASN A 2 -0.46 19.92 19.97
C ASN A 2 -0.81 19.22 18.65
N LYS A 3 -2.11 19.19 18.25
CA LYS A 3 -2.58 18.56 17.00
C LYS A 3 -1.84 19.11 15.76
N LYS A 4 -1.44 20.38 15.79
CA LYS A 4 -0.66 21.02 14.72
C LYS A 4 0.72 20.37 14.54
N SER A 5 1.45 20.19 15.63
CA SER A 5 2.79 19.57 15.64
C SER A 5 2.77 18.13 15.11
N LEU A 6 1.73 17.35 15.42
CA LEU A 6 1.59 15.98 14.92
C LEU A 6 1.36 15.92 13.41
N ARG A 7 0.54 16.83 12.87
CA ARG A 7 0.33 16.94 11.43
C ARG A 7 1.62 17.34 10.71
N ASP A 8 2.42 18.21 11.32
CA ASP A 8 3.70 18.62 10.77
C ASP A 8 4.69 17.44 10.75
N ILE A 9 4.80 16.66 11.83
CA ILE A 9 5.66 15.45 11.86
C ILE A 9 5.22 14.45 10.79
N TRP A 10 3.91 14.22 10.63
CA TRP A 10 3.38 13.34 9.59
C TRP A 10 3.77 13.82 8.18
N PHE A 11 3.64 15.13 7.93
CA PHE A 11 3.99 15.73 6.65
C PHE A 11 5.50 15.63 6.38
N TYR A 12 6.34 16.04 7.32
CA TYR A 12 7.79 15.98 7.17
C TYR A 12 8.30 14.55 7.03
N SER A 13 7.69 13.57 7.73
CA SER A 13 8.05 12.16 7.57
C SER A 13 7.78 11.67 6.14
N ASN A 14 6.63 12.03 5.56
CA ASN A 14 6.31 11.74 4.17
C ASN A 14 7.27 12.44 3.19
N VAL A 15 7.59 13.72 3.42
CA VAL A 15 8.56 14.46 2.59
C VAL A 15 9.95 13.84 2.64
N CYS A 16 10.45 13.48 3.83
CA CYS A 16 11.74 12.80 3.99
C CYS A 16 11.78 11.44 3.28
N PHE A 17 10.71 10.65 3.40
CA PHE A 17 10.58 9.41 2.64
C PHE A 17 10.57 9.66 1.13
N PHE A 18 9.77 10.63 0.65
CA PHE A 18 9.70 10.99 -0.76
C PHE A 18 11.07 11.37 -1.32
N ILE A 19 11.81 12.24 -0.63
CA ILE A 19 13.14 12.68 -1.06
C ILE A 19 14.11 11.50 -1.08
N ASN A 20 14.20 10.74 0.01
CA ASN A 20 15.17 9.64 0.11
C ASN A 20 14.87 8.50 -0.87
N TYR A 21 13.59 8.20 -1.10
CA TYR A 21 13.16 7.21 -2.09
C TYR A 21 13.40 7.71 -3.53
N SER A 22 13.11 8.99 -3.82
CA SER A 22 13.40 9.58 -5.14
C SER A 22 14.90 9.55 -5.45
N LEU A 23 15.76 9.86 -4.47
CA LEU A 23 17.21 9.72 -4.62
C LEU A 23 17.64 8.26 -4.87
N ALA A 24 16.95 7.28 -4.27
CA ALA A 24 17.18 5.87 -4.54
C ALA A 24 16.86 5.50 -5.99
N ILE A 25 15.76 6.01 -6.55
CA ILE A 25 15.38 5.79 -7.94
C ILE A 25 16.36 6.49 -8.89
N LEU A 26 16.64 7.78 -8.66
CA LEU A 26 17.52 8.57 -9.53
C LEU A 26 18.91 7.97 -9.66
N ARG A 27 19.45 7.41 -8.58
CA ARG A 27 20.75 6.70 -8.59
C ARG A 27 20.80 5.46 -9.49
N VAL A 28 19.65 4.86 -9.81
CA VAL A 28 19.58 3.74 -10.77
C VAL A 28 19.88 4.24 -12.18
N PHE A 29 19.53 5.49 -12.49
CA PHE A 29 19.63 6.07 -13.83
C PHE A 29 20.85 6.98 -14.02
N VAL A 30 21.28 7.66 -12.95
CA VAL A 30 22.35 8.64 -13.00
C VAL A 30 23.29 8.39 -11.82
N ALA A 31 24.60 8.43 -12.06
CA ALA A 31 25.61 8.42 -11.00
C ALA A 31 25.56 9.74 -10.20
N PHE A 32 24.56 9.87 -9.34
CA PHE A 32 24.27 11.10 -8.63
C PHE A 32 25.11 11.18 -7.34
N PRO A 33 25.91 12.27 -7.15
CA PRO A 33 26.94 12.33 -6.11
C PRO A 33 26.40 12.54 -4.69
N LEU A 34 25.12 12.88 -4.51
CA LEU A 34 24.57 13.10 -3.17
C LEU A 34 24.46 11.79 -2.37
N PRO A 35 24.97 11.72 -1.13
CA PRO A 35 24.85 10.54 -0.28
C PRO A 35 23.38 10.24 0.03
N ARG A 36 22.96 8.99 -0.21
CA ARG A 36 21.63 8.48 0.16
C ARG A 36 21.65 7.98 1.59
N LEU A 37 20.59 8.21 2.36
CA LEU A 37 20.41 7.48 3.60
C LEU A 37 20.26 5.97 3.32
N PRO A 38 20.67 5.09 4.24
CA PRO A 38 20.37 3.67 4.17
C PRO A 38 18.88 3.39 3.94
N SER A 39 18.55 2.29 3.26
CA SER A 39 17.16 1.95 2.90
C SER A 39 16.24 1.77 4.11
N PHE A 40 16.77 1.39 5.27
CA PHE A 40 15.97 1.23 6.49
C PHE A 40 15.33 2.55 6.95
N PHE A 41 15.94 3.71 6.63
CA PHE A 41 15.34 5.02 6.95
C PHE A 41 14.01 5.23 6.25
N ASN A 42 13.81 4.68 5.04
CA ASN A 42 12.50 4.73 4.37
C ASN A 42 11.42 4.05 5.21
N CYS A 43 11.74 2.90 5.81
CA CYS A 43 10.83 2.20 6.71
C CYS A 43 10.58 3.00 7.99
N ILE A 44 11.60 3.66 8.55
CA ILE A 44 11.44 4.52 9.74
C ILE A 44 10.53 5.70 9.45
N PHE A 45 10.72 6.41 8.33
CA PHE A 45 9.88 7.54 7.95
C PHE A 45 8.42 7.12 7.73
N LEU A 46 8.19 5.99 7.05
CA LEU A 46 6.84 5.45 6.87
C LEU A 46 6.24 4.96 8.20
N LEU A 47 7.02 4.34 9.08
CA LEU A 47 6.59 3.93 10.41
C LEU A 47 6.12 5.14 11.23
N LEU A 48 6.88 6.23 11.23
CA LEU A 48 6.51 7.48 11.88
C LEU A 48 5.20 8.04 11.30
N ALA A 49 5.10 8.16 9.97
CA ALA A 49 3.89 8.68 9.32
C ALA A 49 2.65 7.81 9.65
N TYR A 50 2.76 6.49 9.57
CA TYR A 50 1.62 5.60 9.74
C TYR A 50 1.22 5.43 11.21
N THR A 51 2.18 5.44 12.14
CA THR A 51 1.87 5.37 13.58
C THR A 51 1.06 6.57 14.04
N LEU A 52 1.31 7.75 13.47
CA LEU A 52 0.52 8.96 13.78
C LEU A 52 -0.96 8.84 13.37
N THR A 53 -1.30 7.94 12.45
CA THR A 53 -2.71 7.67 12.10
C THR A 53 -3.48 6.95 13.22
N PHE A 54 -2.79 6.30 14.15
CA PHE A 54 -3.39 5.61 15.31
C PHE A 54 -3.67 6.53 16.50
N GLN A 55 -3.35 7.82 16.40
CA GLN A 55 -3.48 8.75 17.52
C GLN A 55 -4.89 8.76 18.12
N SER A 56 -5.94 8.72 17.29
CA SER A 56 -7.33 8.73 17.76
C SER A 56 -7.70 7.47 18.54
N ILE A 57 -7.10 6.33 18.20
CA ILE A 57 -7.30 5.05 18.90
C ILE A 57 -6.56 5.07 20.24
N ILE A 58 -5.31 5.54 20.24
CA ILE A 58 -4.47 5.63 21.44
C ILE A 58 -5.03 6.64 22.44
N ALA A 59 -5.51 7.80 21.98
CA ALA A 59 -6.08 8.84 22.84
C ALA A 59 -7.33 8.36 23.61
N ASN A 60 -8.06 7.40 23.06
CA ASN A 60 -9.26 6.82 23.66
C ASN A 60 -9.00 5.49 24.39
N PHE A 61 -7.73 5.12 24.62
CA PHE A 61 -7.37 3.86 25.28
C PHE A 61 -8.07 3.67 26.63
N LYS A 62 -8.16 4.73 27.45
CA LYS A 62 -8.83 4.70 28.76
C LYS A 62 -10.34 4.44 28.69
N ALA A 63 -10.96 4.65 27.52
CA ALA A 63 -12.39 4.47 27.33
C ALA A 63 -12.77 3.10 26.72
N TYR A 64 -11.77 2.28 26.36
CA TYR A 64 -12.00 0.95 25.80
C TYR A 64 -11.57 -0.13 26.77
N ASP A 65 -12.36 -1.21 26.84
CA ASP A 65 -11.88 -2.45 27.41
C ASP A 65 -10.76 -3.03 26.54
N THR A 66 -9.83 -3.78 27.14
CA THR A 66 -8.60 -4.30 26.53
C THR A 66 -8.88 -5.06 25.24
N LEU A 67 -9.92 -5.90 25.25
CA LEU A 67 -10.32 -6.70 24.08
C LEU A 67 -10.89 -5.83 22.95
N MET A 68 -11.64 -4.78 23.29
CA MET A 68 -12.19 -3.82 22.32
C MET A 68 -11.08 -2.96 21.71
N PHE A 69 -10.08 -2.57 22.50
CA PHE A 69 -8.90 -1.84 22.03
C PHE A 69 -8.07 -2.66 21.05
N ILE A 70 -7.77 -3.92 21.39
CA ILE A 70 -7.03 -4.85 20.53
C ILE A 70 -7.78 -5.03 19.20
N LYS A 71 -9.10 -5.27 19.25
CA LYS A 71 -9.93 -5.41 18.05
C LYS A 71 -9.89 -4.15 17.16
N LYS A 72 -9.91 -2.96 17.77
CA LYS A 72 -9.80 -1.68 17.04
C LYS A 72 -8.45 -1.46 16.40
N ILE A 73 -7.36 -1.91 17.04
CA ILE A 73 -6.04 -1.88 16.41
C ILE A 73 -6.04 -2.82 15.20
N PHE A 74 -6.41 -4.09 15.36
CA PHE A 74 -6.35 -5.04 14.25
C PHE A 74 -7.32 -4.72 13.10
N SER A 75 -8.41 -4.01 13.36
CA SER A 75 -9.33 -3.56 12.31
C SER A 75 -8.86 -2.32 11.55
N HIS A 76 -7.89 -1.56 12.09
CA HIS A 76 -7.42 -0.34 11.44
C HIS A 76 -6.66 -0.67 10.13
N PRO A 77 -6.93 0.04 9.02
CA PRO A 77 -6.37 -0.30 7.70
C PRO A 77 -4.83 -0.24 7.65
N ASN A 78 -4.22 0.60 8.51
CA ASN A 78 -2.78 0.82 8.52
C ASN A 78 -1.99 -0.12 9.42
N THR A 79 -2.64 -1.01 10.19
CA THR A 79 -1.95 -1.85 11.19
C THR A 79 -0.92 -2.76 10.57
N PHE A 80 -1.32 -3.47 9.52
CA PHE A 80 -0.42 -4.36 8.81
C PHE A 80 0.65 -3.60 8.01
N CYS A 81 0.42 -2.34 7.64
CA CYS A 81 1.47 -1.49 7.05
C CYS A 81 2.58 -1.21 8.07
N ILE A 82 2.23 -0.89 9.33
CA ILE A 82 3.21 -0.67 10.40
C ILE A 82 4.04 -1.94 10.63
N VAL A 83 3.37 -3.09 10.77
CA VAL A 83 4.06 -4.38 10.97
C VAL A 83 4.95 -4.71 9.76
N PHE A 84 4.51 -4.38 8.55
CA PHE A 84 5.30 -4.55 7.32
C PHE A 84 6.58 -3.70 7.33
N PHE A 85 6.50 -2.43 7.76
CA PHE A 85 7.67 -1.57 7.86
C PHE A 85 8.66 -2.00 8.94
N LEU A 86 8.17 -2.58 10.05
CA LEU A 86 9.02 -3.15 11.10
C LEU A 86 9.87 -4.34 10.60
N CYS A 87 9.49 -4.97 9.49
CA CYS A 87 10.30 -6.00 8.83
C CYS A 87 11.46 -5.44 8.00
N PHE A 88 11.67 -4.11 7.94
CA PHE A 88 12.71 -3.45 7.15
C PHE A 88 12.77 -3.95 5.69
N VAL A 89 11.62 -3.91 5.04
CA VAL A 89 11.45 -4.48 3.70
C VAL A 89 12.34 -3.80 2.64
N PRO A 90 12.73 -4.54 1.59
CA PRO A 90 13.46 -3.96 0.47
C PRO A 90 12.72 -2.80 -0.22
N ASN A 91 13.46 -1.83 -0.74
CA ASN A 91 12.90 -0.63 -1.38
C ASN A 91 11.89 -0.92 -2.48
N ILE A 92 12.05 -2.01 -3.26
CA ILE A 92 11.11 -2.34 -4.33
C ILE A 92 9.70 -2.59 -3.79
N LEU A 93 9.57 -3.15 -2.59
CA LEU A 93 8.27 -3.38 -1.96
C LEU A 93 7.67 -2.11 -1.33
N LEU A 94 8.45 -1.03 -1.26
CA LEU A 94 7.99 0.28 -0.78
C LEU A 94 7.44 1.17 -1.90
N SER A 95 7.48 0.73 -3.16
CA SER A 95 7.02 1.55 -4.29
C SER A 95 5.53 1.93 -4.25
N PRO A 96 4.59 1.12 -3.72
CA PRO A 96 3.19 1.56 -3.59
C PRO A 96 3.06 2.72 -2.60
N PHE A 97 3.83 2.67 -1.52
CA PHE A 97 3.88 3.72 -0.50
C PHE A 97 4.51 5.00 -1.04
N TYR A 98 5.45 4.92 -1.98
CA TYR A 98 5.98 6.09 -2.66
C TYR A 98 4.89 6.84 -3.44
N LEU A 99 4.06 6.12 -4.21
CA LEU A 99 2.92 6.73 -4.91
C LEU A 99 1.88 7.29 -3.92
N LEU A 100 1.63 6.59 -2.82
CA LEU A 100 0.70 7.08 -1.80
C LEU A 100 1.24 8.32 -1.07
N THR A 101 2.55 8.40 -0.84
CA THR A 101 3.19 9.59 -0.30
C THR A 101 3.07 10.77 -1.27
N ILE A 102 3.23 10.57 -2.57
CA ILE A 102 2.94 11.61 -3.57
C ILE A 102 1.48 12.06 -3.45
N TYR A 103 0.54 11.12 -3.37
CA TYR A 103 -0.88 11.42 -3.19
C TYR A 103 -1.13 12.32 -1.97
N HIS A 104 -0.49 11.99 -0.85
CA HIS A 104 -0.62 12.73 0.42
C HIS A 104 0.04 14.10 0.39
N ILE A 105 1.25 14.22 -0.17
CA ILE A 105 1.99 15.49 -0.28
C ILE A 105 1.25 16.45 -1.20
N VAL A 106 0.83 15.99 -2.39
CA VAL A 106 0.09 16.79 -3.37
C VAL A 106 -1.19 17.34 -2.75
N SER A 107 -2.01 16.47 -2.14
CA SER A 107 -3.24 16.87 -1.46
C SER A 107 -2.99 17.90 -0.35
N SER A 108 -1.89 17.74 0.41
CA SER A 108 -1.54 18.63 1.52
C SER A 108 -1.07 20.02 1.06
N ILE A 109 -0.32 20.08 -0.05
CA ILE A 109 0.18 21.34 -0.63
C ILE A 109 -0.99 22.13 -1.24
N VAL A 110 -1.87 21.48 -2.00
CA VAL A 110 -3.04 22.13 -2.62
C VAL A 110 -3.99 22.68 -1.56
N ALA A 111 -4.22 21.96 -0.46
CA ALA A 111 -5.05 22.41 0.65
C ALA A 111 -4.49 23.65 1.38
N LYS A 112 -3.18 23.94 1.23
CA LYS A 112 -2.50 25.09 1.83
C LYS A 112 -2.06 26.10 0.75
N LYS A 113 -2.94 26.35 -0.22
CA LYS A 113 -2.68 27.26 -1.36
C LYS A 113 -2.04 28.59 -0.92
N ASP A 114 -2.57 29.23 0.12
CA ASP A 114 -2.10 30.54 0.60
C ASP A 114 -0.62 30.55 1.00
N THR A 115 -0.10 29.39 1.40
CA THR A 115 1.32 29.25 1.78
C THR A 115 2.20 28.88 0.59
N PHE A 116 1.69 28.05 -0.33
CA PHE A 116 2.52 27.41 -1.35
C PHE A 116 2.41 27.99 -2.77
N HIS A 117 1.42 28.86 -3.04
CA HIS A 117 1.17 29.39 -4.38
C HIS A 117 2.36 30.18 -4.96
N SER A 118 3.21 30.77 -4.13
CA SER A 118 4.37 31.54 -4.58
C SER A 118 5.57 30.68 -5.01
N TYR A 119 5.54 29.36 -4.78
CA TYR A 119 6.67 28.49 -5.10
C TYR A 119 6.58 27.95 -6.53
N PHE A 120 7.73 27.87 -7.20
CA PHE A 120 7.84 27.43 -8.60
C PHE A 120 7.25 26.03 -8.89
N PHE A 121 7.18 25.15 -7.88
CA PHE A 121 6.66 23.79 -8.03
C PHE A 121 5.14 23.69 -7.89
N TYR A 122 4.46 24.79 -7.51
CA TYR A 122 3.03 24.75 -7.20
C TYR A 122 2.19 24.35 -8.42
N ASP A 123 2.48 24.90 -9.60
CA ASP A 123 1.75 24.57 -10.83
C ASP A 123 1.88 23.09 -11.21
N PHE A 124 3.08 22.52 -11.01
CA PHE A 124 3.30 21.09 -11.20
C PHE A 124 2.48 20.25 -10.21
N VAL A 125 2.39 20.68 -8.96
CA VAL A 125 1.57 20.00 -7.94
C VAL A 125 0.08 20.10 -8.27
N VAL A 126 -0.40 21.25 -8.78
CA VAL A 126 -1.78 21.41 -9.24
C VAL A 126 -2.06 20.47 -10.42
N PHE A 127 -1.13 20.36 -11.37
CA PHE A 127 -1.23 19.38 -12.45
C PHE A 127 -1.31 17.94 -11.92
N LEU A 128 -0.44 17.55 -10.98
CA LEU A 128 -0.51 16.22 -10.34
C LEU A 128 -1.84 16.00 -9.62
N ASN A 129 -2.40 17.04 -8.99
CA ASN A 129 -3.67 16.95 -8.29
C ASN A 129 -4.85 16.66 -9.23
N THR A 130 -4.80 17.11 -10.50
CA THR A 130 -5.82 16.73 -11.49
C THR A 130 -5.83 15.22 -11.79
N ASN A 131 -4.70 14.55 -11.57
CA ASN A 131 -4.51 13.11 -11.80
C ASN A 131 -4.44 12.29 -10.50
N ILE A 132 -4.84 12.87 -9.37
CA ILE A 132 -4.62 12.30 -8.03
C ILE A 132 -5.32 10.95 -7.83
N ALA A 133 -6.51 10.77 -8.42
CA ALA A 133 -7.26 9.53 -8.38
C ALA A 133 -6.51 8.40 -9.12
N THR A 134 -5.89 8.72 -10.25
CA THR A 134 -5.05 7.79 -11.02
C THR A 134 -3.83 7.38 -10.21
N ILE A 135 -3.14 8.33 -9.56
CA ILE A 135 -1.99 8.04 -8.67
C ILE A 135 -2.40 7.08 -7.55
N GLY A 136 -3.52 7.34 -6.88
CA GLY A 136 -4.05 6.47 -5.83
C GLY A 136 -4.40 5.06 -6.34
N ARG A 137 -5.03 4.97 -7.53
CA ARG A 137 -5.33 3.67 -8.17
C ARG A 137 -4.06 2.92 -8.55
N SER A 138 -3.05 3.61 -9.09
CA SER A 138 -1.76 3.04 -9.45
C SER A 138 -1.01 2.50 -8.24
N ALA A 139 -1.07 3.17 -7.08
CA ALA A 139 -0.50 2.66 -5.83
C ALA A 139 -1.08 1.29 -5.46
N LEU A 140 -2.41 1.17 -5.42
CA LEU A 140 -3.11 -0.08 -5.11
C LEU A 140 -2.83 -1.18 -6.13
N PHE A 141 -2.80 -0.84 -7.43
CA PHE A 141 -2.45 -1.79 -8.48
C PHE A 141 -1.02 -2.33 -8.31
N LEU A 142 -0.09 -1.45 -7.94
CA LEU A 142 1.30 -1.82 -7.69
C LEU A 142 1.44 -2.78 -6.49
N GLU A 143 0.60 -2.65 -5.45
CA GLU A 143 0.60 -3.61 -4.34
C GLU A 143 0.29 -5.04 -4.81
N ILE A 144 -0.68 -5.21 -5.71
CA ILE A 144 -1.04 -6.53 -6.24
C ILE A 144 0.06 -7.05 -7.15
N LEU A 145 0.60 -6.19 -8.04
CA LEU A 145 1.67 -6.57 -8.96
C LEU A 145 2.97 -6.98 -8.27
N LEU A 146 3.21 -6.52 -7.05
CA LEU A 146 4.40 -6.87 -6.28
C LEU A 146 4.27 -8.22 -5.57
N ILE A 147 3.10 -8.88 -5.55
CA ILE A 147 2.94 -10.21 -4.93
C ILE A 147 3.90 -11.24 -5.56
N PRO A 148 3.96 -11.43 -6.90
CA PRO A 148 4.91 -12.36 -7.51
C PRO A 148 6.37 -11.97 -7.27
N ILE A 149 6.66 -10.67 -7.20
CA ILE A 149 8.00 -10.16 -6.88
C ILE A 149 8.38 -10.53 -5.45
N ALA A 150 7.48 -10.35 -4.48
CA ALA A 150 7.69 -10.73 -3.09
C ALA A 150 7.89 -12.25 -2.94
N VAL A 151 7.11 -13.08 -3.63
CA VAL A 151 7.30 -14.54 -3.67
C VAL A 151 8.68 -14.88 -4.22
N SER A 152 9.09 -14.26 -5.33
CA SER A 152 10.41 -14.46 -5.92
C SER A 152 11.53 -14.05 -4.96
N MET A 153 11.35 -12.97 -4.20
CA MET A 153 12.31 -12.53 -3.18
C MET A 153 12.44 -13.52 -2.01
N VAL A 154 11.37 -14.23 -1.63
CA VAL A 154 11.45 -15.31 -0.63
C VAL A 154 12.28 -16.48 -1.17
N VAL A 155 12.02 -16.90 -2.41
CA VAL A 155 12.78 -17.98 -3.07
C VAL A 155 14.28 -17.63 -3.15
N LEU A 156 14.59 -16.37 -3.49
CA LEU A 156 15.95 -15.83 -3.53
C LEU A 156 16.54 -15.51 -2.14
N ARG A 157 15.82 -15.84 -1.04
CA ARG A 157 16.22 -15.57 0.35
C ARG A 157 16.55 -14.10 0.64
N ARG A 158 15.93 -13.17 -0.10
CA ARG A 158 16.07 -11.71 0.09
C ARG A 158 15.11 -11.17 1.14
N ILE A 159 13.99 -11.84 1.37
CA ILE A 159 13.05 -11.55 2.45
C ILE A 159 12.63 -12.84 3.15
N SER A 160 12.12 -12.73 4.38
CA SER A 160 11.59 -13.88 5.13
C SER A 160 10.18 -14.27 4.68
N THR A 161 9.78 -15.51 4.95
CA THR A 161 8.38 -15.97 4.78
C THR A 161 7.41 -15.17 5.63
N VAL A 162 7.84 -14.71 6.81
CA VAL A 162 7.05 -13.85 7.71
C VAL A 162 6.74 -12.51 7.03
N THR A 163 7.72 -11.90 6.37
CA THR A 163 7.54 -10.64 5.63
C THR A 163 6.51 -10.80 4.50
N LEU A 164 6.56 -11.92 3.76
CA LEU A 164 5.55 -12.24 2.73
C LEU A 164 4.16 -12.40 3.34
N LEU A 165 4.03 -13.13 4.45
CA LEU A 165 2.73 -13.31 5.12
C LEU A 165 2.13 -11.97 5.57
N ILE A 166 2.95 -11.10 6.18
CA ILE A 166 2.52 -9.76 6.60
C ILE A 166 2.09 -8.93 5.39
N TYR A 167 2.82 -9.02 4.27
CA TYR A 167 2.46 -8.33 3.04
C TYR A 167 1.09 -8.78 2.49
N LEU A 168 0.83 -10.09 2.49
CA LEU A 168 -0.46 -10.65 2.09
C LEU A 168 -1.59 -10.23 3.05
N LEU A 169 -1.33 -10.18 4.35
CA LEU A 169 -2.29 -9.70 5.34
C LEU A 169 -2.62 -8.21 5.15
N MET A 170 -1.62 -7.40 4.81
CA MET A 170 -1.80 -6.00 4.46
C MET A 170 -2.73 -5.83 3.25
N ILE A 171 -2.43 -6.53 2.15
CA ILE A 171 -3.25 -6.53 0.93
C ILE A 171 -4.67 -7.01 1.22
N ARG A 172 -4.82 -8.09 2.01
CA ARG A 172 -6.13 -8.60 2.45
C ARG A 172 -6.91 -7.55 3.25
N GLN A 173 -6.26 -6.86 4.19
CA GLN A 173 -6.91 -5.82 4.99
C GLN A 173 -7.38 -4.66 4.11
N GLN A 174 -6.56 -4.24 3.14
CA GLN A 174 -6.96 -3.23 2.16
C GLN A 174 -8.11 -3.72 1.28
N TYR A 175 -8.09 -4.97 0.83
CA TYR A 175 -9.19 -5.55 0.05
C TYR A 175 -10.53 -5.54 0.82
N ILE A 176 -10.50 -5.81 2.12
CA ILE A 176 -11.72 -5.79 2.95
C ILE A 176 -12.23 -4.35 3.14
N SER A 177 -11.32 -3.43 3.46
CA SER A 177 -11.65 -2.07 3.89
C SER A 177 -11.82 -1.05 2.75
N ASN A 178 -11.22 -1.27 1.58
CA ASN A 178 -11.17 -0.31 0.48
C ASN A 178 -11.86 -0.86 -0.79
N ASN A 179 -12.93 -0.21 -1.22
CA ASN A 179 -13.68 -0.60 -2.43
C ASN A 179 -12.85 -0.46 -3.71
N ASN A 180 -11.91 0.50 -3.77
CA ASN A 180 -11.02 0.63 -4.93
C ASN A 180 -10.11 -0.59 -5.07
N MET A 181 -9.62 -1.14 -3.95
CA MET A 181 -8.81 -2.35 -3.96
C MET A 181 -9.60 -3.55 -4.51
N LYS A 182 -10.88 -3.68 -4.13
CA LYS A 182 -11.77 -4.73 -4.68
C LYS A 182 -11.93 -4.60 -6.19
N ALA A 183 -12.17 -3.38 -6.68
CA ALA A 183 -12.32 -3.12 -8.11
C ALA A 183 -11.04 -3.47 -8.89
N ILE A 184 -9.86 -3.11 -8.35
CA ILE A 184 -8.58 -3.42 -8.97
C ILE A 184 -8.31 -4.93 -8.98
N VAL A 185 -8.56 -5.65 -7.87
CA VAL A 185 -8.43 -7.11 -7.84
C VAL A 185 -9.34 -7.76 -8.89
N SER A 186 -10.60 -7.29 -9.01
CA SER A 186 -11.52 -7.78 -10.03
C SER A 186 -11.00 -7.54 -11.45
N GLU A 187 -10.43 -6.36 -11.71
CA GLU A 187 -9.82 -6.03 -13.00
C GLU A 187 -8.61 -6.93 -13.29
N CYS A 188 -7.73 -7.16 -12.31
CA CYS A 188 -6.60 -8.09 -12.45
C CYS A 188 -7.08 -9.50 -12.81
N ILE A 189 -8.12 -10.01 -12.12
CA ILE A 189 -8.71 -11.31 -12.41
C ILE A 189 -9.28 -11.35 -13.83
N GLN A 190 -10.00 -10.32 -14.26
CA GLN A 190 -10.55 -10.25 -15.61
C GLN A 190 -9.45 -10.21 -16.68
N ARG A 191 -8.37 -9.45 -16.45
CA ARG A 191 -7.22 -9.42 -17.35
C ARG A 191 -6.52 -10.78 -17.44
N MET A 192 -6.32 -11.44 -16.29
CA MET A 192 -5.77 -12.80 -16.26
C MET A 192 -6.68 -13.80 -16.98
N HIS A 193 -8.00 -13.67 -16.83
CA HIS A 193 -8.97 -14.49 -17.55
C HIS A 193 -8.84 -14.32 -19.06
N ASN A 194 -8.83 -13.08 -19.55
CA ASN A 194 -8.69 -12.79 -20.98
C ASN A 194 -7.36 -13.32 -21.53
N LEU A 195 -6.26 -13.16 -20.79
CA LEU A 195 -4.96 -13.71 -21.17
C LEU A 195 -5.00 -15.24 -21.26
N ALA A 196 -5.57 -15.92 -20.26
CA ALA A 196 -5.65 -17.38 -20.23
C ALA A 196 -6.54 -17.93 -21.37
N MET A 197 -7.60 -17.22 -21.75
CA MET A 197 -8.48 -17.63 -22.85
C MET A 197 -7.82 -17.51 -24.24
N ASN A 198 -6.79 -16.68 -24.36
CA ASN A 198 -5.99 -16.49 -25.57
C ASN A 198 -4.73 -17.39 -25.61
N MET A 199 -4.51 -18.23 -24.59
CA MET A 199 -3.41 -19.18 -24.57
C MET A 199 -3.75 -20.47 -25.33
N PRO A 200 -2.74 -21.30 -25.68
CA PRO A 200 -2.96 -22.60 -26.30
C PRO A 200 -3.94 -23.49 -25.52
N ASP A 201 -4.67 -24.35 -26.23
CA ASP A 201 -5.78 -25.14 -25.67
C ASP A 201 -5.38 -25.95 -24.43
N SER A 202 -4.14 -26.44 -24.37
CA SER A 202 -3.61 -27.18 -23.22
C SER A 202 -3.60 -26.36 -21.92
N ILE A 203 -3.29 -25.07 -21.98
CA ILE A 203 -3.28 -24.16 -20.82
C ILE A 203 -4.70 -23.68 -20.53
N LYS A 204 -5.44 -23.32 -21.58
CA LYS A 204 -6.83 -22.86 -21.48
C LYS A 204 -7.73 -23.88 -20.78
N MET A 205 -7.62 -25.16 -21.14
CA MET A 205 -8.40 -26.24 -20.52
C MET A 205 -8.10 -26.38 -19.03
N ARG A 206 -6.81 -26.41 -18.64
CA ARG A 206 -6.40 -26.45 -17.22
C ARG A 206 -6.91 -25.25 -16.43
N TYR A 207 -6.87 -24.06 -17.03
CA TYR A 207 -7.41 -22.86 -16.41
C TYR A 207 -8.94 -22.92 -16.23
N LEU A 208 -9.68 -23.42 -17.23
CA LEU A 208 -11.13 -23.59 -17.12
C LEU A 208 -11.53 -24.61 -16.05
N GLU A 209 -10.79 -25.72 -15.93
CA GLU A 209 -10.98 -26.72 -14.87
C GLU A 209 -10.80 -26.08 -13.48
N LEU A 210 -9.71 -25.34 -13.28
CA LEU A 210 -9.45 -24.62 -12.03
C LEU A 210 -10.56 -23.62 -11.71
N MET A 211 -11.01 -22.85 -12.69
CA MET A 211 -12.08 -21.87 -12.52
C MET A 211 -13.42 -22.53 -12.17
N ASN A 212 -13.74 -23.66 -12.78
CA ASN A 212 -14.94 -24.43 -12.46
C ASN A 212 -14.88 -24.99 -11.03
N TYR A 213 -13.72 -25.47 -10.59
CA TYR A 213 -13.49 -25.92 -9.22
C TYR A 213 -13.65 -24.78 -8.20
N VAL A 214 -13.06 -23.61 -8.44
CA VAL A 214 -13.21 -22.46 -7.54
C VAL A 214 -14.67 -21.99 -7.46
N ARG A 215 -15.38 -21.99 -8.60
CA ARG A 215 -16.81 -21.63 -8.64
C ARG A 215 -17.67 -22.62 -7.85
N SER A 216 -17.39 -23.92 -7.90
CA SER A 216 -18.16 -24.93 -7.17
C SER A 216 -18.00 -24.78 -5.65
N LEU A 217 -16.79 -24.48 -5.17
CA LEU A 217 -16.53 -24.14 -3.77
C LEU A 217 -17.36 -22.95 -3.29
N SER A 218 -17.41 -21.86 -4.07
CA SER A 218 -18.17 -20.66 -3.72
C SER A 218 -19.69 -20.88 -3.64
N LYS A 219 -20.24 -21.80 -4.45
CA LYS A 219 -21.66 -22.16 -4.42
C LYS A 219 -22.00 -23.00 -3.19
N SER A 220 -21.10 -23.90 -2.80
CA SER A 220 -21.27 -24.72 -1.59
C SER A 220 -21.37 -23.86 -0.33
N GLU A 221 -20.52 -22.83 -0.20
CA GLU A 221 -20.56 -21.89 0.93
C GLU A 221 -21.86 -21.05 0.98
N LYS A 222 -22.41 -20.65 -0.17
CA LYS A 222 -23.69 -19.93 -0.23
C LYS A 222 -24.86 -20.81 0.20
N ASN A 223 -24.86 -22.07 -0.22
CA ASN A 223 -25.90 -23.03 0.14
C ASN A 223 -25.84 -23.42 1.62
N GLN A 224 -24.65 -23.40 2.25
CA GLN A 224 -24.51 -23.61 3.70
C GLN A 224 -24.99 -22.40 4.51
N LYS A 225 -24.74 -21.17 4.05
CA LYS A 225 -25.23 -19.94 4.70
C LYS A 225 -26.73 -19.69 4.56
N GLN A 226 -27.40 -20.32 3.60
CA GLN A 226 -28.86 -20.27 3.46
C GLN A 226 -29.59 -21.33 4.31
N LYS A 227 -28.85 -22.29 4.88
CA LYS A 227 -29.37 -23.35 5.76
C LYS A 227 -29.14 -23.06 7.25
N GLN A 228 -28.50 -21.95 7.58
CA GLN A 228 -28.34 -21.40 8.93
C GLN A 228 -29.23 -20.17 9.08
#